data_AF-A0A485LM81-F1
#
_entry.id   AF-A0A485LM81-F1
#
_cell.length_a   1.000
_cell.length_b   1.000
_cell.length_c   1.000
_cell.angle_alpha   90.00
_cell.angle_beta   90.00
_cell.angle_gamma   90.00
#
_symmetry.space_group_name_H-M   'P 1'
#
loop_
_entity.id
_entity.type
_entity.pdbx_description
1 polymer ?
#
loop_
_entity_poly.entity_id
_entity_poly.type
_entity_poly.pdbx_seq_one_letter_code
_entity_poly.pdbx_strand_id
1 'polypeptide(L)' 'MLVTGGLFDPRVPYWEPTKWVARLRELKTDSNQVLLKMDMDAGHFSASDRYHYLKEKAIEVAFLLDQVPSEM' A
#
# COMPACT_ATOMS: atom_id res chain seq x y z
N MET A 1 -4.99 -7.45 1.72
CA MET A 1 -3.60 -7.00 1.92
C MET A 1 -3.36 -5.67 1.21
N LEU A 2 -2.75 -4.70 1.90
CA LEU A 2 -2.34 -3.40 1.36
C LEU A 2 -0.82 -3.34 1.29
N VAL A 3 -0.27 -3.09 0.10
CA VAL A 3 1.17 -2.88 -0.14
C VAL A 3 1.40 -1.42 -0.46
N THR A 4 2.38 -0.79 0.17
CA THR A 4 2.74 0.61 -0.04
C THR A 4 4.16 0.73 -0.60
N GLY A 5 4.44 1.80 -1.35
CA GLY A 5 5.77 2.10 -1.88
C GLY A 5 5.83 3.50 -2.47
N GLY A 6 7.03 3.98 -2.76
CA GLY A 6 7.29 5.27 -3.41
C GLY A 6 7.93 5.10 -4.78
N LEU A 7 7.50 5.90 -5.76
CA LEU A 7 8.04 5.87 -7.12
C LEU A 7 9.55 6.20 -7.14
N PHE A 8 9.96 7.14 -6.28
CA PHE A 8 11.32 7.65 -6.23
C PHE A 8 12.11 7.10 -5.04
N ASP A 9 11.79 5.91 -4.53
CA ASP A 9 12.56 5.28 -3.45
C ASP A 9 13.91 4.78 -3.99
N PRO A 10 15.04 5.37 -3.54
CA PRO A 10 16.37 4.97 -4.02
C PRO A 10 16.91 3.71 -3.33
N ARG A 11 16.23 3.21 -2.28
CA ARG A 11 16.66 2.05 -1.49
C ARG A 11 15.90 0.79 -1.89
N VAL A 12 14.60 0.91 -2.09
CA VAL A 12 13.71 -0.19 -2.51
C VAL A 12 12.96 0.27 -3.76
N PRO A 13 13.43 -0.08 -4.95
CA PRO A 13 12.85 0.44 -6.17
C PRO A 13 11.37 0.06 -6.36
N TYR A 14 10.56 0.97 -6.91
CA TYR A 14 9.12 0.81 -7.08
C TYR A 14 8.71 -0.47 -7.86
N TRP A 15 9.61 -1.02 -8.69
CA TRP A 15 9.32 -2.24 -9.44
C TRP A 15 9.26 -3.50 -8.57
N GLU A 16 9.89 -3.48 -7.39
CA GLU A 16 9.84 -4.61 -6.46
C GLU A 16 8.43 -4.86 -5.92
N PRO A 17 7.78 -3.88 -5.24
CA PRO A 17 6.42 -4.07 -4.76
C PRO A 17 5.39 -4.25 -5.89
N THR A 18 5.59 -3.61 -7.05
CA THR A 18 4.66 -3.78 -8.19
C THR A 18 4.71 -5.19 -8.78
N LYS A 19 5.91 -5.75 -8.99
CA LYS A 19 6.06 -7.15 -9.45
C LYS A 19 5.52 -8.14 -8.43
N TRP A 20 5.78 -7.90 -7.14
CA TRP A 20 5.27 -8.76 -6.08
C TRP A 20 3.74 -8.77 -6.03
N VAL A 21 3.10 -7.60 -6.07
CA VAL A 21 1.63 -7.50 -6.10
C VAL A 21 1.05 -8.15 -7.36
N ALA A 22 1.68 -7.96 -8.53
CA ALA A 22 1.24 -8.63 -9.76
C ALA A 22 1.27 -10.16 -9.60
N ARG A 23 2.36 -10.70 -9.07
CA ARG A 23 2.52 -12.15 -8.85
C ARG A 23 1.53 -12.69 -7.81
N LEU A 24 1.28 -11.96 -6.73
CA LEU A 24 0.30 -12.33 -5.72
C LEU A 24 -1.12 -12.38 -6.29
N ARG A 25 -1.49 -11.39 -7.12
CA ARG A 25 -2.80 -11.36 -7.79
C ARG A 25 -2.99 -12.51 -8.76
N GLU A 26 -1.92 -12.94 -9.43
CA GLU A 26 -1.94 -14.09 -10.34
C GLU A 26 -2.08 -15.42 -9.59
N LEU A 27 -1.41 -15.58 -8.46
CA LEU A 27 -1.30 -16.87 -7.74
C LEU A 27 -2.32 -17.07 -6.62
N LYS A 28 -3.02 -16.01 -6.18
CA LYS A 28 -3.94 -16.13 -5.05
C LYS A 28 -5.10 -17.07 -5.35
N THR A 29 -5.54 -17.80 -4.31
CA THR A 29 -6.66 -18.76 -4.38
C THR A 29 -7.88 -18.32 -3.57
N ASP A 30 -7.74 -17.28 -2.75
CA ASP A 30 -8.81 -16.71 -1.94
C ASP A 30 -9.46 -15.47 -2.61
N SER A 31 -10.53 -14.94 -2.00
CA SER A 31 -11.27 -13.77 -2.49
C SER A 31 -10.83 -12.43 -1.86
N ASN A 32 -9.83 -12.41 -0.97
CA ASN A 32 -9.37 -11.19 -0.32
C ASN A 32 -8.66 -10.27 -1.31
N GLN A 33 -8.82 -8.96 -1.11
CA GLN A 33 -8.21 -7.96 -1.98
C GLN A 33 -6.68 -7.89 -1.79
N VAL A 34 -5.96 -7.64 -2.89
CA VAL A 34 -4.53 -7.29 -2.88
C VAL A 34 -4.35 -5.94 -3.55
N LEU A 35 -4.13 -4.91 -2.75
CA LEU A 35 -4.03 -3.52 -3.18
C LEU A 35 -2.57 -3.05 -3.18
N LEU A 36 -2.23 -2.23 -4.17
CA LEU A 36 -0.97 -1.50 -4.23
C LEU A 36 -1.27 -0.01 -4.19
N LYS A 37 -0.72 0.68 -3.20
CA LYS A 37 -0.71 2.14 -3.12
C LYS A 37 0.71 2.62 -3.44
N MET A 38 0.87 3.26 -4.59
CA MET A 38 2.10 3.92 -4.97
C MET A 38 2.00 5.41 -4.65
N ASP A 39 2.94 5.92 -3.87
CA ASP A 39 3.16 7.35 -3.75
C ASP A 39 4.00 7.81 -4.96
N MET A 40 3.39 8.63 -5.81
CA MET A 40 4.00 9.04 -7.08
C MET A 40 5.05 10.14 -6.92
N ASP A 41 5.11 10.78 -5.75
CA ASP A 41 6.00 11.92 -5.48
C ASP A 41 7.06 11.60 -4.41
N ALA A 42 6.87 10.53 -3.62
CA ALA A 42 7.75 10.23 -2.51
C ALA A 42 8.80 9.11 -2.77
N GLY A 43 9.83 9.11 -1.93
CA GLY A 43 10.87 8.09 -1.84
C GLY A 43 10.67 7.14 -0.64
N HIS A 44 11.78 6.68 -0.04
CA HIS A 44 11.76 5.61 0.96
C HIS A 44 10.89 5.85 2.20
N PHE A 45 10.95 7.06 2.74
CA PHE A 45 10.25 7.40 3.98
C PHE A 45 8.86 8.00 3.75
N SER A 46 8.33 7.91 2.52
CA SER A 46 7.09 8.58 2.12
C SER A 46 7.08 10.06 2.57
N ALA A 47 5.94 10.55 3.08
CA ALA A 47 5.66 11.90 3.54
C ALA A 47 6.81 12.64 4.23
N SER A 48 7.18 13.81 3.67
CA SER A 48 8.05 14.77 4.35
C SER A 48 7.27 15.75 5.23
N ASP A 49 5.98 16.00 4.94
CA ASP A 49 5.14 16.93 5.70
C ASP A 49 4.04 16.23 6.52
N ARG A 50 3.58 16.95 7.56
CA ARG A 50 2.59 16.46 8.52
C ARG A 50 1.26 16.07 7.87
N TYR A 51 0.78 16.83 6.89
CA TYR A 51 -0.52 16.57 6.29
C TYR A 51 -0.47 15.39 5.34
N HIS A 52 0.60 15.24 4.57
CA HIS A 52 0.81 14.03 3.76
C HIS A 52 0.89 12.80 4.65
N TYR A 53 1.65 12.85 5.75
CA TYR A 53 1.72 11.76 6.73
C TYR A 53 0.33 11.36 7.26
N LEU A 54 -0.50 12.35 7.62
CA LEU A 54 -1.86 12.08 8.11
C LEU A 54 -2.76 11.47 7.02
N LYS A 55 -2.60 11.85 5.76
CA LYS A 55 -3.32 11.24 4.63
C LYS A 55 -2.90 9.78 4.41
N GLU A 56 -1.60 9.51 4.47
CA GLU A 56 -1.07 8.13 4.40
C GLU A 56 -1.66 7.27 5.52
N LYS A 57 -1.65 7.77 6.75
CA LYS A 57 -2.23 7.09 7.91
C LYS A 57 -3.73 6.89 7.79
N ALA A 58 -4.47 7.86 7.25
CA ALA A 58 -5.91 7.72 7.04
C ALA A 58 -6.24 6.56 6.09
N ILE A 59 -5.44 6.36 5.03
CA ILE A 59 -5.64 5.25 4.10
C ILE A 59 -5.35 3.90 4.77
N GLU A 60 -4.26 3.79 5.54
CA GLU A 60 -3.94 2.57 6.30
C GLU A 60 -5.07 2.20 7.27
N VAL A 61 -5.57 3.16 8.05
CA VAL A 61 -6.66 2.94 9.02
C VAL A 61 -7.98 2.62 8.32
N ALA A 62 -8.32 3.33 7.25
CA ALA A 62 -9.53 3.06 6.47
C ALA A 62 -9.50 1.65 5.88
N PHE A 63 -8.35 1.22 5.34
CA PHE A 63 -8.18 -0.15 4.86
C PHE A 63 -8.36 -1.15 6.00
N LEU A 64 -7.75 -0.93 7.17
CA LEU A 64 -7.91 -1.84 8.31
C LEU A 64 -9.38 -1.98 8.73
N LEU A 65 -10.13 -0.87 8.82
CA LEU A 65 -11.55 -0.87 9.17
C LEU A 65 -12.41 -1.59 8.12
N ASP A 66 -12.12 -1.41 6.84
CA ASP A 66 -12.81 -2.10 5.74
C ASP A 66 -12.61 -3.62 5.77
N GLN A 67 -11.47 -4.09 6.28
CA GLN A 67 -11.19 -5.52 6.41
C GLN A 67 -11.80 -6.15 7.69
N VAL A 68 -12.35 -5.35 8.61
CA VAL A 68 -13.07 -5.88 9.79
C VAL A 68 -14.46 -6.34 9.35
N PRO A 69 -14.85 -7.61 9.60
CA PRO A 69 -16.21 -8.07 9.32
C PRO A 69 -17.24 -7.20 10.05
N SER A 70 -18.35 -6.90 9.39
CA SER A 70 -19.43 -6.07 9.93
C SER A 70 -20.29 -6.76 11.01
N GLU A 71 -19.86 -7.92 11.52
CA GLU A 71 -20.59 -8.69 12.53
C GLU A 71 -19.69 -8.99 13.72
N MET A 72 -20.04 -8.37 14.84
CA MET A 72 -19.69 -8.78 16.19
C MET A 72 -20.99 -8.84 16.99
#